data_AF-A0A0Q6QH49-F1
#
_entry.id   AF-A0A0Q6QH49-F1
#
_cell.length_a   1.000
_cell.length_b   1.000
_cell.length_c   1.000
_cell.angle_alpha   90.00
_cell.angle_beta   90.00
_cell.angle_gamma   90.00
#
_symmetry.space_group_name_H-M   'P 1'
#
loop_
_entity.id
_entity.type
_entity.pdbx_description
1 polymer ?
#
loop_
_entity_poly.entity_id
_entity_poly.type
_entity_poly.pdbx_seq_one_letter_code
_entity_poly.pdbx_strand_id
1 'polypeptide(L)'
;MGLGRAVNVAKNHSPQAISMHTVNHPGAVHYTTDVFDGDPDTECGGKAVGWFHMSPDHTHHSQAAGGQPRKREIRNLSWIGLKWAGKKKPRVISLENVKQTPDYLTKEFSKARDAAHAYDNVPAGERPTFHEIRALGAWLYEQQKFPQEYIQALMGHADEKMTKHYQEGHDEKKIEYLEVGAELAF
;
A
#
# COMPACT_ATOMS: atom_id res chain seq x y z
N MET A 1 7.24 -21.96 -6.69
CA MET A 1 7.87 -20.96 -5.78
C MET A 1 9.39 -21.12 -5.80
N GLY A 2 10.13 -20.03 -5.97
CA GLY A 2 11.53 -20.00 -6.43
C GLY A 2 12.66 -20.08 -5.39
N LEU A 3 12.43 -20.65 -4.20
CA LEU A 3 13.50 -20.83 -3.19
C LEU A 3 13.95 -22.30 -3.02
N GLY A 4 13.46 -23.23 -3.84
CA GLY A 4 13.79 -24.66 -3.72
C GLY A 4 13.32 -25.31 -2.41
N ARG A 5 12.43 -24.66 -1.66
CA ARG A 5 11.86 -25.17 -0.40
C ARG A 5 10.45 -25.70 -0.62
N ALA A 6 10.14 -26.81 0.03
CA ALA A 6 8.81 -27.41 0.01
C ALA A 6 7.79 -26.52 0.72
N VAL A 7 6.58 -26.44 0.18
CA VAL A 7 5.42 -25.81 0.84
C VAL A 7 4.90 -26.77 1.91
N ASN A 8 4.71 -26.27 3.12
CA ASN A 8 4.18 -27.09 4.21
C ASN A 8 2.67 -26.98 4.37
N VAL A 9 2.11 -25.78 4.19
CA VAL A 9 0.69 -25.49 4.37
C VAL A 9 0.24 -24.58 3.25
N ALA A 10 -0.92 -24.87 2.65
CA ALA A 10 -1.59 -24.05 1.65
C ALA A 10 -3.06 -23.92 1.99
N LYS A 11 -3.62 -22.72 1.79
CA LYS A 11 -5.02 -22.42 2.13
C LYS A 11 -5.66 -21.59 1.03
N ASN A 12 -6.83 -21.99 0.58
CA ASN A 12 -7.61 -21.28 -0.43
C ASN A 12 -9.06 -21.74 -0.37
N HIS A 13 -10.03 -20.87 -0.65
CA HIS A 13 -11.45 -21.25 -0.66
C HIS A 13 -11.85 -22.03 -1.93
N SER A 14 -11.10 -21.88 -3.04
CA SER A 14 -11.37 -22.54 -4.31
C SER A 14 -10.85 -23.99 -4.32
N PRO A 15 -11.74 -24.98 -4.46
CA PRO A 15 -11.32 -26.38 -4.61
C PRO A 15 -10.44 -26.61 -5.85
N GLN A 16 -10.66 -25.86 -6.93
CA GLN A 16 -9.88 -25.96 -8.15
C GLN A 16 -8.45 -25.44 -7.95
N ALA A 17 -8.29 -24.32 -7.24
CA ALA A 17 -6.98 -23.79 -6.90
C ALA A 17 -6.19 -24.74 -5.99
N ILE A 18 -6.86 -25.32 -4.98
CA ILE A 18 -6.25 -26.35 -4.12
C ILE A 18 -5.86 -27.58 -4.95
N SER A 19 -6.76 -28.10 -5.78
CA SER A 19 -6.48 -29.27 -6.64
C SER A 19 -5.22 -29.07 -7.50
N MET A 20 -5.13 -27.92 -8.20
CA MET A 20 -3.95 -27.57 -8.98
C MET A 20 -2.69 -27.43 -8.11
N HIS A 21 -2.80 -26.83 -6.93
CA HIS A 21 -1.67 -26.69 -6.02
C HIS A 21 -1.21 -28.05 -5.45
N THR A 22 -2.12 -28.99 -5.19
CA THR A 22 -1.81 -30.34 -4.70
C THR A 22 -0.99 -31.13 -5.70
N VAL A 23 -1.29 -31.03 -6.99
CA VAL A 23 -0.49 -31.68 -8.04
C VAL A 23 0.96 -31.19 -8.03
N ASN A 24 1.17 -29.88 -7.84
CA ASN A 24 2.50 -29.28 -7.82
C ASN A 24 3.23 -29.42 -6.47
N HIS A 25 2.47 -29.59 -5.37
CA HIS A 25 2.97 -29.62 -3.99
C HIS A 25 2.27 -30.71 -3.17
N PRO A 26 2.46 -32.00 -3.50
CA PRO A 26 1.70 -33.09 -2.87
C PRO A 26 2.03 -33.31 -1.40
N GLY A 27 3.19 -32.84 -0.93
CA GLY A 27 3.59 -32.92 0.48
C GLY A 27 3.07 -31.78 1.36
N ALA A 28 2.37 -30.79 0.79
CA ALA A 28 1.74 -29.73 1.57
C ALA A 28 0.43 -30.22 2.19
N VAL A 29 0.07 -29.65 3.34
CA VAL A 29 -1.29 -29.77 3.89
C VAL A 29 -2.15 -28.68 3.27
N HIS A 30 -3.30 -29.06 2.69
CA HIS A 30 -4.19 -28.13 1.99
C HIS A 30 -5.50 -27.93 2.75
N TYR A 31 -5.86 -26.67 2.95
CA TYR A 31 -7.11 -26.26 3.58
C TYR A 31 -8.01 -25.58 2.56
N THR A 32 -9.11 -26.25 2.16
CA THR A 32 -10.12 -25.68 1.27
C THR A 32 -11.17 -24.91 2.08
N THR A 33 -10.79 -23.74 2.58
CA THR A 33 -11.60 -22.95 3.53
C THR A 33 -11.37 -21.46 3.30
N ASP A 34 -12.24 -20.62 3.86
CA ASP A 34 -12.01 -19.17 3.86
C ASP A 34 -10.73 -18.84 4.66
N VAL A 35 -9.95 -17.87 4.17
CA VAL A 35 -8.71 -17.42 4.81
C VAL A 35 -8.93 -16.84 6.21
N PHE A 36 -10.13 -16.31 6.51
CA PHE A 36 -10.51 -15.79 7.81
C PHE A 36 -10.75 -16.89 8.85
N ASP A 37 -11.19 -18.07 8.41
CA ASP A 37 -11.46 -19.22 9.27
C ASP A 37 -10.16 -19.84 9.80
N GLY A 38 -10.27 -20.75 10.76
CA GLY A 38 -9.13 -21.51 11.28
C GLY A 38 -8.15 -20.72 12.14
N ASP A 39 -7.32 -21.45 12.88
CA ASP A 39 -6.25 -20.91 13.72
C ASP A 39 -4.88 -21.21 13.09
N PRO A 40 -4.03 -20.19 12.85
CA PRO A 40 -2.73 -20.38 12.23
C PRO A 40 -1.80 -21.35 12.98
N ASP A 41 -1.95 -21.50 14.29
CA ASP A 41 -1.11 -22.41 15.06
C ASP A 41 -1.51 -23.86 14.83
N THR A 42 -2.81 -24.14 14.87
CA THR A 42 -3.38 -25.45 14.50
C THR A 42 -3.04 -25.83 13.07
N GLU A 43 -3.22 -24.91 12.11
CA GLU A 43 -2.93 -25.16 10.69
C GLU A 43 -1.44 -25.45 10.42
N CYS A 44 -0.55 -24.85 11.22
CA CYS A 44 0.88 -25.13 11.16
C CYS A 44 1.31 -26.34 12.01
N GLY A 45 0.40 -26.99 12.73
CA GLY A 45 0.71 -28.06 13.68
C GLY A 45 1.70 -27.62 14.76
N GLY A 46 1.55 -26.39 15.27
CA GLY A 46 2.44 -25.78 16.26
C GLY A 46 3.82 -25.39 15.75
N LYS A 47 4.16 -25.67 14.48
CA LYS A 47 5.49 -25.38 13.92
C LYS A 47 5.68 -23.88 13.71
N ALA A 48 6.91 -23.40 13.89
CA ALA A 48 7.28 -22.03 13.56
C ALA A 48 7.21 -21.80 12.05
N VAL A 49 6.79 -20.60 11.64
CA VAL A 49 6.68 -20.24 10.23
C VAL A 49 7.95 -19.50 9.79
N GLY A 50 8.69 -20.11 8.86
CA GLY A 50 9.85 -19.46 8.25
C GLY A 50 9.44 -18.34 7.29
N TRP A 51 8.56 -18.66 6.35
CA TRP A 51 8.06 -17.73 5.36
C TRP A 51 6.55 -17.88 5.22
N PHE A 52 5.84 -16.76 5.33
CA PHE A 52 4.44 -16.62 5.04
C PHE A 52 4.24 -15.76 3.79
N HIS A 53 3.56 -16.31 2.78
CA HIS A 53 3.25 -15.61 1.54
C HIS A 53 1.73 -15.51 1.35
N MET A 54 1.26 -14.38 0.85
CA MET A 54 -0.14 -14.20 0.45
C MET A 54 -0.29 -13.34 -0.80
N SER A 55 -1.34 -13.64 -1.55
CA SER A 55 -1.77 -12.91 -2.75
C SER A 55 -3.27 -12.64 -2.63
N PRO A 56 -3.69 -11.65 -1.80
CA PRO A 56 -5.10 -11.31 -1.65
C PRO A 56 -5.70 -10.86 -2.98
N ASP A 57 -7.00 -11.10 -3.17
CA ASP A 57 -7.68 -10.74 -4.42
C ASP A 57 -7.50 -9.26 -4.78
N HIS A 58 -7.06 -9.03 -6.01
CA HIS A 58 -6.76 -7.71 -6.55
C HIS A 58 -7.87 -7.18 -7.49
N THR A 59 -8.97 -7.90 -7.64
CA THR A 59 -10.07 -7.64 -8.59
C THR A 59 -10.72 -6.26 -8.42
N HIS A 60 -10.54 -5.62 -7.25
CA HIS A 60 -10.99 -4.24 -6.97
C HIS A 60 -9.86 -3.22 -6.80
N HIS A 61 -8.62 -3.63 -7.07
CA HIS A 61 -7.42 -2.82 -6.95
C HIS A 61 -6.75 -2.56 -8.30
N SER A 62 -7.16 -3.25 -9.38
CA SER A 62 -6.59 -3.04 -10.72
C SER A 62 -7.12 -1.73 -11.34
N GLN A 63 -6.21 -0.93 -11.91
CA GLN A 63 -6.60 0.24 -12.71
C GLN A 63 -7.42 -0.14 -13.95
N ALA A 64 -7.24 -1.37 -14.46
CA ALA A 64 -7.94 -1.89 -15.63
C ALA A 64 -9.46 -2.05 -15.44
N ALA A 65 -9.94 -2.17 -14.20
CA ALA A 65 -11.37 -2.40 -13.94
C ALA A 65 -12.22 -1.12 -13.92
N GLY A 66 -11.62 0.08 -13.94
CA GLY A 66 -12.30 1.37 -14.17
C GLY A 66 -13.53 1.69 -13.29
N GLY A 67 -13.74 0.97 -12.19
CA GLY A 67 -15.00 0.98 -11.44
C GLY A 67 -14.80 1.17 -9.94
N GLN A 68 -15.76 1.84 -9.30
CA GLN A 68 -15.85 1.95 -7.84
C GLN A 68 -15.84 0.55 -7.21
N PRO A 69 -15.01 0.29 -6.17
CA PRO A 69 -14.96 -0.99 -5.46
C PRO A 69 -16.34 -1.36 -4.94
N ARG A 70 -16.90 -2.50 -5.38
CA ARG A 70 -18.31 -2.85 -5.13
C ARG A 70 -18.55 -3.61 -3.82
N LYS A 71 -17.50 -4.12 -3.13
CA LYS A 71 -17.65 -4.90 -1.88
C LYS A 71 -16.52 -4.64 -0.88
N ARG A 72 -16.89 -4.44 0.39
CA ARG A 72 -16.00 -4.11 1.51
C ARG A 72 -15.17 -5.30 2.00
N GLU A 73 -15.69 -6.53 1.86
CA GLU A 73 -15.05 -7.77 2.34
C GLU A 73 -13.73 -8.08 1.60
N ILE A 74 -13.66 -7.80 0.30
CA ILE A 74 -12.48 -8.12 -0.54
C ILE A 74 -11.28 -7.21 -0.19
N ARG A 75 -11.53 -5.98 0.28
CA ARG A 75 -10.47 -5.05 0.73
C ARG A 75 -9.81 -5.45 2.05
N ASN A 76 -10.48 -6.26 2.85
CA ASN A 76 -9.97 -6.70 4.15
C ASN A 76 -9.08 -7.94 4.06
N LEU A 77 -8.92 -8.54 2.86
CA LEU A 77 -8.11 -9.75 2.69
C LEU A 77 -6.64 -9.54 3.05
N SER A 78 -6.08 -8.34 2.86
CA SER A 78 -4.69 -8.04 3.29
C SER A 78 -4.54 -8.03 4.82
N TRP A 79 -5.61 -7.76 5.57
CA TRP A 79 -5.56 -7.74 7.04
C TRP A 79 -5.37 -9.13 7.65
N ILE A 80 -5.65 -10.19 6.90
CA ILE A 80 -5.30 -11.55 7.34
C ILE A 80 -3.79 -11.68 7.57
N GLY A 81 -2.97 -10.87 6.86
CA GLY A 81 -1.54 -10.79 7.08
C GLY A 81 -1.16 -10.43 8.51
N LEU A 82 -1.91 -9.52 9.13
CA LEU A 82 -1.68 -9.10 10.51
C LEU A 82 -2.08 -10.18 11.53
N LYS A 83 -3.19 -10.92 11.28
CA LYS A 83 -3.56 -12.09 12.10
C LYS A 83 -2.40 -13.10 12.14
N TRP A 84 -1.85 -13.44 10.97
CA TRP A 84 -0.75 -14.39 10.85
C TRP A 84 0.57 -13.85 11.42
N ALA A 85 0.88 -12.58 11.19
CA ALA A 85 2.05 -11.91 11.75
C ALA A 85 2.02 -11.92 13.29
N GLY A 86 0.89 -11.56 13.89
CA GLY A 86 0.72 -11.54 15.34
C GLY A 86 0.79 -12.93 15.99
N LYS A 87 0.16 -13.93 15.36
CA LYS A 87 0.09 -15.31 15.90
C LYS A 87 1.39 -16.10 15.69
N LYS A 88 1.94 -16.12 14.48
CA LYS A 88 3.04 -17.01 14.10
C LYS A 88 4.40 -16.33 14.05
N LYS A 89 4.43 -14.99 14.04
CA LYS A 89 5.63 -14.16 13.93
C LYS A 89 6.60 -14.70 12.87
N PRO A 90 6.17 -14.85 11.59
CA PRO A 90 7.02 -15.42 10.55
C PRO A 90 8.33 -14.67 10.41
N ARG A 91 9.43 -15.37 10.09
CA ARG A 91 10.72 -14.69 9.84
C ARG A 91 10.68 -13.80 8.60
N VAL A 92 9.88 -14.19 7.61
CA VAL A 92 9.63 -13.44 6.38
C VAL A 92 8.14 -13.43 6.09
N ILE A 93 7.61 -12.25 5.75
CA ILE A 93 6.27 -12.07 5.22
C ILE A 93 6.41 -11.45 3.84
N SER A 94 5.80 -12.04 2.81
CA SER A 94 5.67 -11.40 1.50
C SER A 94 4.21 -11.35 1.08
N LEU A 95 3.84 -10.23 0.47
CA LEU A 95 2.50 -10.00 -0.05
C LEU A 95 2.62 -9.53 -1.50
N GLU A 96 1.89 -10.19 -2.39
CA GLU A 96 1.78 -9.78 -3.80
C GLU A 96 0.37 -9.22 -4.04
N ASN A 97 0.31 -8.03 -4.62
CA ASN A 97 -0.93 -7.38 -5.02
C ASN A 97 -0.61 -6.31 -6.07
N VAL A 98 -1.62 -5.83 -6.78
CA VAL A 98 -1.49 -4.73 -7.74
C VAL A 98 -1.20 -3.40 -7.06
N LYS A 99 -0.49 -2.51 -7.77
CA LYS A 99 -0.17 -1.15 -7.32
C LYS A 99 -1.47 -0.40 -6.98
N GLN A 100 -1.63 -0.03 -5.71
CA GLN A 100 -2.74 0.81 -5.26
C GLN A 100 -2.64 2.20 -5.86
N THR A 101 -3.78 2.84 -6.14
CA THR A 101 -3.78 4.24 -6.60
C THR A 101 -3.48 5.19 -5.42
N PRO A 102 -2.68 6.25 -5.63
CA PRO A 102 -2.46 7.29 -4.62
C PRO A 102 -3.74 7.88 -4.02
N ASP A 103 -4.79 7.98 -4.84
CA ASP A 103 -6.12 8.43 -4.42
C ASP A 103 -6.76 7.53 -3.37
N TYR A 104 -6.59 6.21 -3.49
CA TYR A 104 -7.15 5.29 -2.52
C TYR A 104 -6.48 5.45 -1.17
N LEU A 105 -5.16 5.49 -1.15
CA LEU A 105 -4.37 5.66 0.07
C LEU A 105 -4.71 6.99 0.77
N THR A 106 -4.89 8.05 -0.02
CA THR A 106 -5.32 9.35 0.48
C THR A 106 -6.69 9.30 1.13
N LYS A 107 -7.66 8.65 0.49
CA LYS A 107 -9.03 8.54 1.05
C LYS A 107 -9.06 7.74 2.35
N GLU A 108 -8.36 6.62 2.43
CA GLU A 108 -8.32 5.81 3.67
C GLU A 108 -7.51 6.49 4.77
N PHE A 109 -6.43 7.20 4.42
CA PHE A 109 -5.69 8.02 5.38
C PHE A 109 -6.59 9.09 6.00
N SER A 110 -7.33 9.86 5.18
CA SER A 110 -8.23 10.89 5.68
C SER A 110 -9.29 10.31 6.62
N LYS A 111 -9.88 9.15 6.27
CA LYS A 111 -10.83 8.46 7.17
C LYS A 111 -10.20 8.07 8.51
N ALA A 112 -9.00 7.50 8.47
CA ALA A 112 -8.30 7.09 9.68
C ALA A 112 -7.91 8.29 10.57
N ARG A 113 -7.43 9.38 9.95
CA ARG A 113 -7.14 10.66 10.61
C ARG A 113 -8.37 11.21 11.31
N ASP A 114 -9.49 11.29 10.60
CA ASP A 114 -10.74 11.86 11.13
C ASP A 114 -11.32 10.95 12.23
N ALA A 115 -11.26 9.62 12.08
CA ALA A 115 -11.68 8.68 13.12
C ALA A 115 -10.80 8.74 14.38
N ALA A 116 -9.55 9.19 14.25
CA ALA A 116 -8.64 9.40 15.37
C ALA A 116 -8.79 10.78 16.03
N HIS A 117 -9.72 11.62 15.58
CA HIS A 117 -9.87 13.02 16.03
C HIS A 117 -8.60 13.87 15.85
N ALA A 118 -7.75 13.48 14.90
CA ALA A 118 -6.54 14.23 14.59
C ALA A 118 -6.91 15.45 13.74
N TYR A 119 -6.38 16.62 14.11
CA TYR A 119 -6.60 17.90 13.42
C TYR A 119 -8.06 18.41 13.45
N ASP A 120 -8.82 18.09 14.51
CA ASP A 120 -10.18 18.60 14.67
C ASP A 120 -10.25 20.14 14.80
N ASN A 121 -9.15 20.76 15.21
CA ASN A 121 -8.96 22.21 15.25
C ASN A 121 -8.70 22.85 13.88
N VAL A 122 -8.57 22.06 12.81
CA VAL A 122 -8.33 22.53 11.44
C VAL A 122 -9.58 22.29 10.59
N PRO A 123 -10.05 23.27 9.79
CA PRO A 123 -11.17 23.10 8.87
C PRO A 123 -10.97 21.90 7.94
N ALA A 124 -12.03 21.14 7.64
CA ALA A 124 -11.93 19.87 6.93
C ALA A 124 -11.19 19.95 5.57
N GLY A 125 -11.29 21.08 4.86
CA GLY A 125 -10.61 21.31 3.58
C GLY A 125 -9.11 21.60 3.68
N GLU A 126 -8.61 21.90 4.88
CA GLU A 126 -7.21 22.27 5.16
C GLU A 126 -6.48 21.18 5.94
N ARG A 127 -7.18 20.09 6.31
CA ARG A 127 -6.56 19.01 7.07
C ARG A 127 -5.61 18.21 6.19
N PRO A 128 -4.42 17.85 6.71
CA PRO A 128 -3.39 17.20 5.92
C PRO A 128 -3.86 15.84 5.39
N THR A 129 -3.63 15.64 4.12
CA THR A 129 -3.86 14.41 3.36
C THR A 129 -2.57 13.60 3.28
N PHE A 130 -2.69 12.35 2.80
CA PHE A 130 -1.52 11.52 2.58
C PHE A 130 -0.52 12.16 1.59
N HIS A 131 -1.02 12.92 0.60
CA HIS A 131 -0.17 13.61 -0.38
C HIS A 131 0.71 14.68 0.27
N GLU A 132 0.19 15.44 1.23
CA GLU A 132 0.96 16.49 1.93
C GLU A 132 2.04 15.90 2.84
N ILE A 133 1.73 14.80 3.53
CA ILE A 133 2.73 14.07 4.34
C ILE A 133 3.84 13.53 3.43
N ARG A 134 3.47 13.05 2.24
CA ARG A 134 4.43 12.53 1.27
C ARG A 134 5.31 13.63 0.69
N ALA A 135 4.73 14.78 0.38
CA ALA A 135 5.44 15.94 -0.13
C ALA A 135 6.43 16.49 0.91
N LEU A 136 6.00 16.59 2.17
CA LEU A 136 6.88 16.93 3.29
C LEU A 136 8.03 15.92 3.44
N GLY A 137 7.73 14.61 3.33
CA GLY A 137 8.75 13.57 3.37
C GLY A 137 9.79 13.72 2.27
N ALA A 138 9.34 13.93 1.03
CA ALA A 138 10.25 14.16 -0.11
C ALA A 138 11.15 15.38 0.11
N TRP A 139 10.58 16.49 0.58
CA TRP A 139 11.34 17.70 0.92
C TRP A 139 12.38 17.44 2.01
N LEU A 140 12.05 16.71 3.08
CA LEU A 140 13.01 16.38 4.14
C LEU A 140 14.18 15.51 3.64
N TYR A 141 13.95 14.60 2.69
CA TYR A 141 15.04 13.82 2.07
C TYR A 141 15.92 14.68 1.17
N GLU A 142 15.33 15.65 0.46
CA GLU A 142 16.06 16.62 -0.34
C GLU A 142 16.96 17.52 0.52
N GLN A 143 16.46 18.02 1.66
CA GLN A 143 17.26 18.81 2.60
C GLN A 143 18.45 18.01 3.16
N GLN A 144 18.33 16.69 3.24
CA GLN A 144 19.39 15.76 3.62
C GLN A 144 20.32 15.38 2.46
N LYS A 145 20.12 15.96 1.28
CA LYS A 145 20.92 15.76 0.05
C LYS A 145 20.88 14.33 -0.49
N PHE A 146 19.78 13.61 -0.28
CA PHE A 146 19.59 12.32 -0.95
C PHE A 146 19.47 12.50 -2.47
N PRO A 147 19.90 11.51 -3.28
CA PRO A 147 19.77 11.58 -4.73
C PRO A 147 18.31 11.72 -5.17
N GLN A 148 18.05 12.54 -6.19
CA GLN A 148 16.69 12.78 -6.68
C GLN A 148 16.03 11.50 -7.21
N GLU A 149 16.80 10.58 -7.80
CA GLU A 149 16.32 9.26 -8.22
C GLU A 149 15.80 8.43 -7.04
N TYR A 150 16.45 8.53 -5.87
CA TYR A 150 16.03 7.85 -4.65
C TYR A 150 14.71 8.44 -4.12
N ILE A 151 14.60 9.77 -4.11
CA ILE A 151 13.38 10.48 -3.70
C ILE A 151 12.22 10.16 -4.66
N GLN A 152 12.48 10.17 -5.96
CA GLN A 152 11.49 9.81 -6.99
C GLN A 152 11.00 8.37 -6.82
N ALA A 153 11.89 7.42 -6.54
CA ALA A 153 11.53 6.03 -6.28
C ALA A 153 10.66 5.89 -5.02
N LEU A 154 10.96 6.60 -3.94
CA LEU A 154 10.12 6.64 -2.73
C LEU A 154 8.75 7.26 -3.00
N MET A 155 8.67 8.25 -3.87
CA MET A 155 7.41 8.83 -4.34
C MET A 155 6.69 7.90 -5.34
N GLY A 156 7.33 6.88 -5.89
CA GLY A 156 6.71 5.99 -6.90
C GLY A 156 6.16 6.75 -8.13
N HIS A 157 6.74 7.92 -8.40
CA HIS A 157 6.47 8.73 -9.59
C HIS A 157 7.22 8.14 -10.78
N ALA A 158 6.51 7.96 -11.90
CA ALA A 158 7.13 7.47 -13.13
C ALA A 158 8.00 8.55 -13.82
N ASP A 159 7.77 9.83 -13.52
CA ASP A 159 8.47 10.98 -14.12
C ASP A 159 9.03 11.88 -13.00
N GLU A 160 10.25 12.37 -13.21
CA GLU A 160 10.95 13.30 -12.33
C GLU A 160 10.21 14.63 -12.20
N LYS A 161 9.52 15.09 -13.26
CA LYS A 161 8.73 16.33 -13.27
C LYS A 161 7.63 16.34 -12.22
N MET A 162 7.01 15.17 -11.96
CA MET A 162 5.99 15.05 -10.93
C MET A 162 6.59 15.27 -9.55
N THR A 163 7.78 14.75 -9.27
CA THR A 163 8.47 14.95 -7.98
C THR A 163 8.78 16.42 -7.75
N LYS A 164 9.28 17.13 -8.76
CA LYS A 164 9.59 18.56 -8.66
C LYS A 164 8.36 19.41 -8.34
N HIS A 165 7.22 19.16 -8.98
CA HIS A 165 5.98 19.88 -8.69
C HIS A 165 5.52 19.75 -7.22
N TYR A 166 5.72 18.58 -6.61
CA TYR A 166 5.40 18.39 -5.19
C TYR A 166 6.44 19.02 -4.25
N GLN A 167 7.68 19.21 -4.69
CA GLN A 167 8.74 19.86 -3.90
C GLN A 167 8.62 21.39 -3.94
N GLU A 168 8.25 21.98 -5.08
CA GLU A 168 8.11 23.43 -5.30
C GLU A 168 7.15 24.13 -4.32
N GLY A 169 6.18 23.40 -3.75
CA GLY A 169 5.22 23.95 -2.79
C GLY A 169 5.77 24.13 -1.36
N HIS A 170 6.97 23.64 -1.07
CA HIS A 170 7.58 23.65 0.28
C HIS A 170 8.69 24.70 0.46
N ASP A 171 8.96 25.51 -0.57
CA ASP A 171 9.83 26.67 -0.47
C ASP A 171 9.08 27.89 0.06
N GLU A 172 9.78 28.79 0.77
CA GLU A 172 9.21 30.07 1.20
C GLU A 172 8.73 30.85 -0.04
N LYS A 173 7.41 31.06 -0.16
CA LYS A 173 6.84 31.94 -1.19
C LYS A 173 7.34 33.36 -0.97
N LYS A 174 8.42 33.74 -1.67
CA LYS A 174 8.85 35.14 -1.74
C LYS A 174 7.84 35.91 -2.58
N ILE A 175 7.41 37.06 -2.09
CA ILE A 175 6.63 38.02 -2.87
C ILE A 175 7.59 38.60 -3.91
N GLU A 176 7.44 38.22 -5.17
CA GLU A 176 8.10 38.89 -6.29
C GLU A 176 7.24 40.06 -6.76
N TYR A 177 7.74 41.28 -6.59
CA TYR A 177 7.14 42.47 -7.17
C TYR A 177 7.61 42.59 -8.62
N LEU A 178 6.69 42.46 -9.57
CA LEU A 178 6.93 42.82 -10.98
C LEU A 178 6.43 44.24 -11.23
N GLU A 179 7.35 45.15 -11.54
CA GLU A 179 7.00 46.45 -12.10
C GLU A 179 6.58 46.25 -13.56
N VAL A 180 5.30 46.49 -13.84
CA VAL A 180 4.76 46.54 -15.20
C VAL A 180 4.59 47.99 -15.61
N GLY A 181 5.46 48.45 -16.51
CA GLY A 181 5.30 49.74 -17.17
C GLY A 181 4.12 49.69 -18.13
N ALA A 182 3.07 50.48 -17.87
CA ALA A 182 2.05 50.74 -18.88
C ALA A 182 2.63 51.72 -19.90
N GLU A 183 3.12 51.21 -21.03
CA GLU A 183 3.37 52.05 -22.19
C GLU A 183 2.02 52.53 -22.75
N LEU A 184 1.54 53.65 -22.22
CA LEU A 184 0.44 54.39 -22.84
C LEU A 184 1.03 55.15 -24.04
N ALA A 185 0.78 54.62 -25.24
CA ALA A 185 1.02 55.35 -26.47
C ALA A 185 0.04 56.54 -26.52
N PHE A 186 0.58 57.75 -26.44
CA PHE A 186 -0.15 59.00 -26.70
C PHE A 186 -0.18 59.30 -28.21
#